data_AF-A0A920MUI1-F1
#
_entry.id   AF-A0A920MUI1-F1
#
_cell.length_a   1.000
_cell.length_b   1.000
_cell.length_c   1.000
_cell.angle_alpha   90.00
_cell.angle_beta   90.00
_cell.angle_gamma   90.00
#
_symmetry.space_group_name_H-M   'P 1'
#
loop_
_entity.id
_entity.type
_entity.pdbx_description
1 polymer ?
#
loop_
_entity_poly.entity_id
_entity_poly.type
_entity_poly.pdbx_seq_one_letter_code
_entity_poly.pdbx_strand_id
1 'polypeptide(L)'
;MVLAPYGGLIPFGGTFLVFSDYMRSAIRLSAIQKLHVIYEFTHDSIFVGEDGPTHQPVEHIMSLRSIPDLMVFRPADAVETQFCFETILENNTNPSTILLTRQKLPLTKLDKNIIKEE
;
A
#
# COMPACT_ATOMS: atom_id res chain seq x y z
N MET A 1 2.38 -1.96 16.22
CA MET A 1 3.04 -3.21 15.78
C MET A 1 2.68 -4.44 16.62
N VAL A 2 2.27 -4.30 17.89
CA VAL A 2 1.92 -5.46 18.76
C VAL A 2 0.59 -6.15 18.40
N LEU A 3 -0.31 -5.45 17.71
CA LEU A 3 -1.66 -5.96 17.41
C LEU A 3 -1.67 -7.21 16.51
N ALA A 4 -0.83 -7.25 15.47
CA ALA A 4 -0.76 -8.39 14.55
C ALA A 4 -0.28 -9.69 15.26
N PRO A 5 0.85 -9.70 16.00
CA PRO A 5 1.28 -10.90 16.71
C PRO A 5 0.39 -11.26 17.91
N TYR A 6 -0.37 -10.31 18.48
CA TYR A 6 -1.38 -10.63 19.49
C TYR A 6 -2.53 -11.46 18.90
N GLY A 7 -2.90 -11.21 17.64
CA GLY A 7 -3.92 -11.97 16.92
C GLY A 7 -5.36 -11.49 17.14
N GLY A 8 -6.28 -12.02 16.33
CA GLY A 8 -7.71 -11.70 16.38
C GLY A 8 -8.13 -10.41 15.66
N LEU A 9 -7.18 -9.63 15.14
CA LEU A 9 -7.41 -8.40 14.37
C LEU A 9 -6.44 -8.34 13.19
N ILE A 10 -6.85 -7.70 12.10
CA ILE A 10 -5.98 -7.31 10.98
C ILE A 10 -5.67 -5.82 11.15
N PRO A 11 -4.47 -5.43 11.62
CA PRO A 11 -4.16 -4.03 11.85
C PRO A 11 -3.98 -3.30 10.52
N PHE A 12 -4.56 -2.11 10.42
CA PHE A 12 -4.30 -1.18 9.33
C PHE A 12 -3.81 0.16 9.90
N GLY A 13 -3.00 0.88 9.14
CA GLY A 13 -2.58 2.24 9.49
C GLY A 13 -2.16 3.02 8.26
N GLY A 14 -2.46 4.31 8.23
CA GLY A 14 -2.20 5.14 7.05
C GLY A 14 -1.52 6.47 7.32
N THR A 15 -0.76 6.94 6.32
CA THR A 15 -0.08 8.25 6.27
C THR A 15 0.20 8.62 4.80
N PHE A 16 0.94 9.70 4.54
CA PHE A 16 1.40 10.03 3.18
C PHE A 16 2.57 9.12 2.79
N LEU A 17 2.66 8.74 1.51
CA LEU A 17 3.72 7.85 1.01
C LEU A 17 5.12 8.39 1.30
N VAL A 18 5.30 9.72 1.23
CA VAL A 18 6.58 10.38 1.53
C VAL A 18 7.04 10.17 2.99
N PHE A 19 6.10 9.92 3.90
CA PHE A 19 6.41 9.65 5.31
C PHE A 19 6.55 8.16 5.61
N SER A 20 6.47 7.28 4.61
CA SER A 20 6.75 5.84 4.79
C SER A 20 8.17 5.60 5.31
N ASP A 21 9.12 6.49 5.01
CA ASP A 21 10.49 6.43 5.51
C ASP A 21 10.58 6.50 7.05
N TYR A 22 9.68 7.24 7.70
CA TYR A 22 9.61 7.31 9.18
C TYR A 22 9.27 5.96 9.82
N MET A 23 8.59 5.08 9.09
CA MET A 23 8.13 3.78 9.56
C MET A 23 8.74 2.60 8.81
N ARG A 24 9.72 2.85 7.94
CA ARG A 24 10.35 1.83 7.08
C ARG A 24 10.92 0.65 7.87
N SER A 25 11.54 0.94 9.02
CA SER A 25 12.06 -0.10 9.92
C SER A 25 10.95 -1.01 10.44
N ALA A 26 9.78 -0.46 10.79
CA ALA A 26 8.64 -1.23 11.25
C ALA A 26 8.01 -2.05 10.12
N ILE A 27 7.87 -1.48 8.92
CA ILE A 27 7.38 -2.21 7.72
C ILE A 27 8.29 -3.42 7.43
N ARG A 28 9.61 -3.20 7.42
CA ARG A 28 10.59 -4.27 7.22
C ARG A 28 10.50 -5.35 8.29
N LEU A 29 10.29 -4.96 9.55
CA LEU A 29 10.15 -5.90 10.66
C LEU A 29 8.88 -6.75 10.50
N SER A 30 7.77 -6.16 10.03
CA SER A 30 6.53 -6.89 9.72
C SER A 30 6.74 -7.92 8.62
N ALA A 31 7.56 -7.60 7.61
CA ALA A 31 7.86 -8.50 6.51
C ALA A 31 8.69 -9.70 6.98
N ILE A 32 9.75 -9.45 7.76
CA ILE A 32 10.59 -10.50 8.37
C ILE A 32 9.75 -11.42 9.27
N GLN A 33 8.81 -10.84 10.04
CA GLN A 33 7.97 -11.59 10.97
C GLN A 33 6.75 -12.23 10.31
N LYS A 34 6.55 -12.05 8.99
CA LYS A 34 5.40 -12.58 8.25
C LYS A 34 4.06 -12.17 8.86
N LEU A 35 3.96 -10.89 9.25
CA LEU A 35 2.77 -10.34 9.90
C LEU A 35 1.79 -9.78 8.87
N HIS A 36 0.53 -10.16 8.99
CA HIS A 36 -0.56 -9.59 8.21
C HIS A 36 -0.92 -8.19 8.73
N VAL A 37 -0.24 -7.17 8.18
CA VAL A 37 -0.43 -5.75 8.48
C VAL A 37 -0.67 -4.99 7.19
N ILE A 38 -1.66 -4.10 7.19
CA ILE A 38 -2.01 -3.27 6.04
C ILE A 38 -1.48 -1.86 6.26
N TYR A 39 -0.68 -1.37 5.32
CA TYR A 39 -0.16 -0.01 5.30
C TYR A 39 -0.80 0.78 4.16
N GLU A 40 -1.57 1.81 4.49
CA GLU A 40 -2.23 2.67 3.51
C GLU A 40 -1.43 3.96 3.32
N PHE A 41 -0.84 4.13 2.14
CA PHE A 41 -0.06 5.31 1.82
C PHE A 41 -0.77 6.15 0.77
N THR A 42 -1.32 7.30 1.18
CA THR A 42 -1.95 8.25 0.25
C THR A 42 -0.90 9.22 -0.32
N HIS A 43 -1.31 10.11 -1.23
CA HIS A 43 -0.42 11.16 -1.76
C HIS A 43 0.82 10.56 -2.45
N ASP A 44 0.60 9.59 -3.33
CA ASP A 44 1.63 8.69 -3.89
C ASP A 44 2.64 9.32 -4.87
N SER A 45 2.53 10.60 -5.22
CA SER A 45 3.25 11.17 -6.38
C SER A 45 3.38 12.70 -6.33
N ILE A 46 4.00 13.29 -7.37
CA ILE A 46 4.13 14.73 -7.55
C ILE A 46 2.78 15.50 -7.57
N PHE A 47 1.65 14.80 -7.77
CA PHE A 47 0.31 15.38 -7.81
C PHE A 47 -0.19 15.88 -6.44
N VAL A 48 0.62 15.78 -5.39
CA VAL A 48 0.41 16.51 -4.13
C VAL A 48 0.31 18.02 -4.37
N GLY A 49 1.11 18.57 -5.30
CA GLY A 49 1.05 19.99 -5.66
C GLY A 49 1.77 20.89 -4.66
N GLU A 50 1.03 21.81 -4.03
CA GLU A 50 1.57 23.00 -3.34
C GLU A 50 2.44 22.69 -2.10
N ASP A 51 2.27 21.53 -1.47
CA ASP A 51 3.11 21.13 -0.32
C ASP A 51 4.58 20.89 -0.70
N GLY A 52 4.88 20.88 -2.01
CA GLY A 52 6.23 20.95 -2.54
C GLY A 52 7.04 19.65 -2.43
N PRO A 53 8.35 19.70 -2.75
CA PRO A 53 9.17 18.51 -2.94
C PRO A 53 9.34 17.66 -1.68
N THR A 54 9.24 18.25 -0.48
CA THR A 54 9.32 17.49 0.78
C THR A 54 8.10 16.60 1.03
N HIS A 55 7.02 16.79 0.28
CA HIS A 55 5.79 16.01 0.39
C HIS A 55 5.50 15.16 -0.85
N GLN A 56 6.36 15.21 -1.87
CA GLN A 56 6.17 14.53 -3.15
C GLN A 56 7.07 13.30 -3.22
N PRO A 57 6.51 12.07 -3.14
CA PRO A 57 7.30 10.86 -3.22
C PRO A 57 7.90 10.65 -4.61
N VAL A 58 9.17 10.22 -4.67
CA VAL A 58 9.88 9.91 -5.92
C VAL A 58 10.39 8.47 -5.93
N GLU A 59 11.27 8.12 -5.00
CA GLU A 59 11.94 6.82 -4.85
C GLU A 59 11.17 5.82 -3.98
N HIS A 60 10.16 6.30 -3.26
CA HIS A 60 9.51 5.58 -2.16
C HIS A 60 8.86 4.26 -2.62
N ILE A 61 8.28 4.25 -3.81
CA ILE A 61 7.69 3.04 -4.41
C ILE A 61 8.74 1.95 -4.60
N MET A 62 9.91 2.31 -5.15
CA MET A 62 11.00 1.36 -5.38
C MET A 62 11.68 0.95 -4.07
N SER A 63 11.79 1.88 -3.13
CA SER A 63 12.26 1.65 -1.77
C SER A 63 11.43 0.58 -1.04
N LEU A 64 10.10 0.65 -1.13
CA LEU A 64 9.18 -0.35 -0.58
C LEU A 64 9.27 -1.69 -1.34
N ARG A 65 9.26 -1.67 -2.68
CA ARG A 65 9.41 -2.88 -3.51
C ARG A 65 10.72 -3.64 -3.28
N SER A 66 11.75 -2.96 -2.76
CA SER A 66 13.04 -3.57 -2.44
C SER A 66 13.01 -4.34 -1.11
N ILE A 67 11.95 -4.24 -0.32
CA ILE A 67 11.78 -5.01 0.93
C ILE A 67 11.24 -6.40 0.55
N PRO A 68 11.98 -7.49 0.80
CA PRO A 68 11.49 -8.85 0.55
C PRO A 68 10.22 -9.13 1.36
N ASP A 69 9.35 -9.98 0.83
CA ASP A 69 8.12 -10.43 1.50
C ASP A 69 7.11 -9.30 1.82
N LEU A 70 7.27 -8.11 1.23
CA LEU A 70 6.31 -7.01 1.29
C LEU A 70 5.52 -6.91 -0.02
N MET A 71 4.19 -7.00 0.06
CA MET A 71 3.34 -6.75 -1.10
C MET A 71 3.15 -5.24 -1.30
N VAL A 72 3.30 -4.75 -2.54
CA VAL A 72 3.19 -3.33 -2.87
C VAL A 72 2.22 -3.11 -4.01
N PHE A 73 1.03 -2.61 -3.67
CA PHE A 73 -0.06 -2.34 -4.59
C PHE A 73 -0.16 -0.85 -4.89
N ARG A 74 -0.31 -0.48 -6.17
CA ARG A 74 -0.57 0.89 -6.61
C ARG A 74 -1.70 0.88 -7.63
N PRO A 75 -2.97 0.85 -7.19
CA PRO A 75 -4.12 0.75 -8.07
C PRO A 75 -4.27 1.98 -8.97
N ALA A 76 -4.75 1.75 -10.20
CA ALA A 76 -4.99 2.77 -11.21
C ALA A 76 -6.38 3.42 -11.09
N ASP A 77 -7.34 2.75 -10.46
CA ASP A 77 -8.69 3.28 -10.23
C ASP A 77 -9.39 2.63 -9.01
N ALA A 78 -10.66 2.97 -8.80
CA ALA A 78 -11.45 2.43 -7.70
C ALA A 78 -11.74 0.92 -7.81
N VAL A 79 -11.80 0.36 -9.03
CA VAL A 79 -12.04 -1.07 -9.25
C VAL A 79 -10.79 -1.85 -8.88
N GLU A 80 -9.61 -1.44 -9.36
CA GLU A 80 -8.34 -2.04 -8.95
C GLU A 80 -8.10 -1.87 -7.45
N THR A 81 -8.51 -0.74 -6.86
CA THR A 81 -8.40 -0.53 -5.41
C THR A 81 -9.19 -1.58 -4.63
N GLN A 82 -10.41 -1.90 -5.08
CA GLN A 82 -11.23 -2.96 -4.49
C GLN A 82 -10.52 -4.31 -4.60
N PHE A 83 -10.04 -4.68 -5.79
CA PHE A 83 -9.34 -5.95 -6.01
C PHE A 83 -8.07 -6.07 -5.17
N CYS A 84 -7.26 -5.01 -5.12
CA CYS A 84 -6.06 -4.98 -4.27
C CYS A 84 -6.44 -5.23 -2.81
N PHE A 85 -7.51 -4.60 -2.30
CA PHE A 85 -7.97 -4.83 -0.93
C PHE A 85 -8.46 -6.26 -0.70
N GLU A 86 -9.21 -6.84 -1.64
CA GLU A 86 -9.62 -8.25 -1.59
C GLU A 86 -8.38 -9.17 -1.49
N THR A 87 -7.39 -8.99 -2.38
CA THR A 87 -6.13 -9.76 -2.36
C THR A 87 -5.36 -9.56 -1.04
N ILE A 88 -5.33 -8.34 -0.50
CA ILE A 88 -4.68 -8.04 0.78
C ILE A 88 -5.35 -8.79 1.93
N LEU A 89 -6.68 -8.86 1.93
CA LEU A 89 -7.45 -9.53 2.98
C LEU A 89 -7.33 -11.07 2.91
N GLU A 90 -7.17 -11.62 1.70
CA GLU A 90 -6.95 -13.06 1.49
C GLU A 90 -5.52 -13.51 1.85
N ASN A 91 -4.54 -12.60 1.77
CA ASN A 91 -3.16 -12.87 2.15
C ASN A 91 -2.98 -12.93 3.68
N ASN A 92 -2.69 -14.10 4.24
CA ASN A 92 -2.52 -14.28 5.70
C ASN A 92 -1.08 -14.24 6.20
N THR A 93 -0.08 -14.07 5.31
CA THR A 93 1.33 -14.35 5.66
C THR A 93 2.27 -13.17 5.48
N ASN A 94 1.86 -12.12 4.79
CA ASN A 94 2.76 -11.03 4.42
C ASN A 94 2.13 -9.66 4.72
N PRO A 95 2.91 -8.66 5.15
CA PRO A 95 2.42 -7.30 5.18
C PRO A 95 2.17 -6.80 3.76
N SER A 96 1.21 -5.90 3.64
CA SER A 96 0.84 -5.30 2.37
C SER A 96 0.81 -3.79 2.47
N THR A 97 1.24 -3.12 1.41
CA THR A 97 1.13 -1.67 1.25
C THR A 97 0.18 -1.38 0.08
N ILE A 98 -0.71 -0.41 0.27
CA ILE A 98 -1.56 0.11 -0.81
C ILE A 98 -1.29 1.60 -0.99
N LEU A 99 -0.90 1.98 -2.21
CA LEU A 99 -0.46 3.32 -2.57
C LEU A 99 -1.57 4.06 -3.31
N LEU A 100 -2.13 5.11 -2.73
CA LEU A 100 -3.32 5.80 -3.21
C LEU A 100 -3.02 7.23 -3.65
N THR A 101 -3.68 7.66 -4.71
CA THR A 101 -3.53 9.02 -5.26
C THR A 101 -4.26 10.05 -4.41
N ARG A 102 -3.78 11.29 -4.41
CA ARG A 102 -4.51 12.44 -3.83
C ARG A 102 -5.67 12.88 -4.73
N GLN A 103 -5.39 12.93 -6.02
CA GLN A 103 -6.30 13.38 -7.07
C GLN A 103 -7.32 12.31 -7.42
N LYS A 104 -8.47 12.75 -7.95
CA LYS A 104 -9.47 11.86 -8.54
C LYS A 104 -8.94 11.23 -9.81
N LEU A 105 -9.19 9.94 -9.97
CA LEU A 105 -8.90 9.20 -11.20
C LEU A 105 -10.20 8.83 -11.91
N PRO A 106 -10.23 8.82 -13.24
CA PRO A 106 -11.36 8.27 -13.98
C PRO A 106 -11.44 6.76 -13.74
N LEU A 107 -12.64 6.19 -13.80
CA LEU A 107 -12.80 4.75 -13.83
C LEU A 107 -12.32 4.20 -15.18
N THR A 108 -11.49 3.17 -15.14
CA THR A 108 -11.02 2.52 -16.37
C THR A 108 -12.17 1.73 -16.99
N LYS A 109 -12.22 1.68 -18.32
CA LYS A 109 -13.20 0.90 -19.08
C LYS A 109 -12.83 -0.58 -19.21
N LEU A 110 -11.84 -1.05 -18.46
CA LEU A 110 -11.38 -2.44 -18.52
C LEU A 110 -12.49 -3.37 -18.02
N ASP A 111 -12.69 -4.47 -18.74
CA ASP A 111 -13.71 -5.46 -18.39
C ASP A 111 -13.30 -6.16 -17.10
N LYS A 112 -14.22 -6.18 -16.12
CA LYS A 112 -13.97 -6.72 -14.77
C LYS A 112 -13.64 -8.21 -14.79
N ASN A 113 -14.03 -8.93 -15.84
CA ASN A 113 -13.75 -10.35 -16.00
C ASN A 113 -12.28 -10.64 -16.32
N ILE A 114 -11.57 -9.70 -16.94
CA ILE A 114 -10.15 -9.87 -17.30
C ILE A 114 -9.26 -9.89 -16.05
N ILE A 115 -9.65 -9.15 -14.99
CA ILE A 115 -8.84 -8.96 -13.78
C ILE A 115 -8.92 -10.19 -12.85
N LYS A 116 -9.96 -11.02 -12.95
CA LYS A 116 -10.15 -12.22 -12.10
C LYS A 116 -9.57 -13.50 -12.69
N GLU A 117 -9.12 -13.51 -13.94
CA GLU A 117 -8.64 -14.70 -14.64
C GLU A 117 -7.11 -14.91 -14.53
N GLU A 118 -6.38 -14.03 -13.86
CA GLU A 118 -4.95 -14.19 -13.49
C GLU A 118 -4.76 -14.30 -11.97
#